data_AF-A0A928TL41-F1
#
_entry.id   AF-A0A928TL41-F1
#
_cell.length_a   1.000
_cell.length_b   1.000
_cell.length_c   1.000
_cell.angle_alpha   90.00
_cell.angle_beta   90.00
_cell.angle_gamma   90.00
#
_symmetry.space_group_name_H-M   'P 1'
#
loop_
_entity.id
_entity.type
_entity.pdbx_description
1 polymer ?
#
loop_
_entity_poly.entity_id
_entity_poly.type
_entity_poly.pdbx_seq_one_letter_code
_entity_poly.pdbx_strand_id
1 'polypeptide(L)'
;MFVLLEEPEAWSLMMLASAVAIDNAGLSDEGKDAIRRWRSTNDEKSATIEKLTEDINRAINTRLDAKFLRRVKLHGGRADTVRK
;
A
#
# COMPACT_ATOMS: atom_id res chain seq x y z
N MET A 1 7.50 -13.13 -6.02
CA MET A 1 6.47 -12.22 -6.58
C MET A 1 6.80 -10.84 -6.05
N PHE A 2 7.14 -9.92 -6.95
CA PHE A 2 7.48 -8.55 -6.62
C PHE A 2 6.35 -7.68 -7.14
N VAL A 3 5.89 -6.73 -6.33
CA VAL A 3 4.87 -5.75 -6.73
C VAL A 3 5.59 -4.46 -7.08
N LEU A 4 5.37 -3.95 -8.28
CA LEU A 4 5.85 -2.66 -8.72
C LEU A 4 4.64 -1.90 -9.27
N LEU A 5 4.11 -1.01 -8.44
CA LEU A 5 3.09 -0.06 -8.85
C LEU A 5 3.74 1.10 -9.58
N GLU A 6 3.12 1.51 -10.68
CA GLU A 6 3.38 2.80 -11.31
C GLU A 6 2.60 3.91 -10.58
N GLU A 7 3.00 5.18 -10.76
CA GLU A 7 2.35 6.34 -10.11
C GLU A 7 0.81 6.39 -10.29
N PRO A 8 0.24 6.12 -11.50
CA PRO A 8 -1.21 6.06 -11.69
C PRO A 8 -1.91 5.00 -10.84
N GLU A 9 -1.24 3.87 -10.63
CA GLU A 9 -1.78 2.74 -9.88
C GLU A 9 -1.74 3.04 -8.38
N ALA A 10 -0.64 3.62 -7.89
CA ALA A 10 -0.53 4.11 -6.52
C ALA A 10 -1.55 5.21 -6.22
N TRP A 11 -1.78 6.13 -7.16
CA TRP A 11 -2.82 7.14 -7.05
C TRP A 11 -4.21 6.52 -6.94
N SER A 12 -4.52 5.55 -7.81
CA SER A 12 -5.79 4.82 -7.78
C SER A 12 -6.02 4.11 -6.44
N LEU A 13 -4.98 3.47 -5.90
CA LEU A 13 -5.00 2.86 -4.56
C LEU A 13 -5.25 3.88 -3.46
N MET A 14 -4.63 5.06 -3.55
CA MET A 14 -4.80 6.14 -2.58
C MET A 14 -6.22 6.73 -2.62
N MET A 15 -6.80 6.88 -3.81
CA MET A 15 -8.20 7.30 -3.97
C MET A 15 -9.16 6.28 -3.35
N LEU A 16 -8.90 4.98 -3.52
CA LEU A 16 -9.70 3.93 -2.89
C LEU A 16 -9.55 3.96 -1.37
N ALA A 17 -8.32 4.02 -0.86
CA ALA A 17 -8.06 4.04 0.58
C ALA A 17 -8.70 5.25 1.26
N SER A 18 -8.62 6.43 0.64
CA SER A 18 -9.25 7.65 1.15
C SER A 18 -10.79 7.58 1.13
N ALA A 19 -11.39 6.97 0.10
CA ALA A 19 -12.83 6.73 0.07
C ALA A 19 -13.27 5.81 1.23
N VAL A 20 -12.57 4.68 1.40
CA VAL A 20 -12.84 3.75 2.51
C VAL A 20 -12.69 4.44 3.87
N ALA A 21 -11.69 5.29 4.03
CA ALA A 21 -11.48 6.04 5.27
C ALA A 21 -12.62 7.03 5.55
N ILE A 22 -13.08 7.79 4.55
CA ILE A 22 -14.20 8.72 4.70
C ILE A 22 -15.47 7.99 5.13
N ASP A 23 -15.73 6.83 4.52
CA ASP A 23 -17.00 6.12 4.70
C ASP A 23 -17.01 5.22 5.95
N ASN A 24 -15.87 4.67 6.35
CA ASN A 24 -15.82 3.58 7.33
C ASN A 24 -14.98 3.86 8.59
N ALA A 25 -14.10 4.87 8.58
CA ALA A 25 -13.18 5.09 9.70
C ALA A 25 -13.75 5.92 10.86
N GLY A 26 -15.05 6.26 10.82
CA GLY A 26 -15.71 7.01 11.90
C GLY A 26 -15.10 8.41 12.13
N LEU A 27 -14.54 9.01 11.09
CA LEU A 27 -13.89 10.32 11.16
C LEU A 27 -14.90 11.43 11.49
N SER A 28 -14.44 12.48 12.17
CA SER A 28 -15.20 13.73 12.31
C SER A 28 -15.43 14.36 10.93
N ASP A 29 -16.39 15.27 10.84
CA ASP A 29 -16.71 15.94 9.57
C ASP A 29 -15.54 16.80 9.10
N GLU A 30 -14.80 17.44 10.02
CA GLU A 30 -13.56 18.16 9.70
C GLU A 30 -12.49 17.22 9.12
N GLY A 31 -12.38 16.01 9.68
CA GLY A 31 -11.45 15.00 9.19
C GLY A 31 -11.80 14.52 7.78
N LYS A 32 -13.09 14.30 7.50
CA LYS A 32 -13.57 13.93 6.16
C LYS A 32 -13.30 15.06 5.16
N ASP A 33 -13.55 16.31 5.55
CA ASP A 33 -13.34 17.47 4.69
C ASP A 33 -11.86 17.73 4.41
N ALA A 34 -10.98 17.50 5.38
CA ALA A 34 -9.54 17.57 5.18
C ALA A 34 -9.08 16.56 4.11
N ILE A 35 -9.58 15.32 4.15
CA ILE A 35 -9.27 14.29 3.14
C ILE A 35 -9.83 14.69 1.77
N ARG A 36 -11.08 15.17 1.69
CA ARG A 36 -11.68 15.63 0.43
C ARG A 36 -10.87 16.77 -0.19
N ARG A 37 -10.49 17.76 0.62
CA ARG A 37 -9.67 18.89 0.18
C ARG A 37 -8.32 18.40 -0.33
N TRP A 38 -7.65 17.51 0.41
CA TRP A 38 -6.39 16.91 -0.03
C TRP A 38 -6.53 16.23 -1.40
N ARG A 39 -7.60 15.46 -1.63
CA ARG A 39 -7.88 14.82 -2.93
C ARG A 39 -8.07 15.82 -4.07
N SER A 40 -8.67 16.98 -3.80
CA SER A 40 -8.90 18.01 -4.82
C SER A 40 -7.68 18.87 -5.10
N THR A 41 -6.77 19.02 -4.14
CA THR A 41 -5.58 19.88 -4.27
C THR A 41 -4.38 19.14 -4.85
N ASN A 42 -4.33 17.81 -4.74
CA ASN A 42 -3.22 17.00 -5.25
C ASN A 42 -3.62 16.37 -6.59
N ASP A 43 -2.67 16.34 -7.51
CA ASP A 43 -2.80 15.70 -8.82
C ASP A 43 -1.92 14.45 -8.90
N GLU A 44 -2.27 13.55 -9.81
CA GLU A 44 -1.64 12.26 -10.07
C GLU A 44 -0.13 12.39 -10.32
N LYS A 45 0.31 13.52 -10.91
CA LYS A 45 1.72 13.78 -11.26
C LYS A 45 2.50 14.60 -10.23
N SER A 46 1.97 14.78 -9.02
CA SER A 46 2.70 15.52 -7.99
C SER A 46 3.88 14.69 -7.48
N ALA A 47 5.00 15.34 -7.11
CA ALA A 47 6.15 14.67 -6.50
C ALA A 47 5.79 13.90 -5.20
N THR A 48 4.65 14.24 -4.58
CA THR A 48 4.08 13.50 -3.46
C THR A 48 3.63 12.09 -3.85
N ILE A 49 3.14 11.90 -5.08
CA ILE A 49 2.69 10.59 -5.59
C ILE A 49 3.87 9.70 -5.96
N GLU A 50 4.93 10.24 -6.53
CA GLU A 50 6.18 9.49 -6.76
C GLU A 50 6.67 8.87 -5.45
N LYS A 51 6.82 9.68 -4.40
CA LYS A 51 7.22 9.20 -3.07
C LYS A 51 6.23 8.19 -2.47
N LEU A 52 4.92 8.45 -2.60
CA LEU A 52 3.88 7.53 -2.15
C LEU A 52 3.99 6.16 -2.85
N THR A 53 4.28 6.18 -4.14
CA THR A 53 4.46 4.98 -4.97
C THR A 53 5.65 4.16 -4.48
N GLU A 54 6.80 4.81 -4.26
CA GLU A 54 7.98 4.17 -3.69
C GLU A 54 7.70 3.55 -2.31
N ASP A 55 7.02 4.30 -1.43
CA ASP A 55 6.72 3.86 -0.07
C ASP A 55 5.75 2.67 -0.05
N ILE A 56 4.70 2.68 -0.89
CA ILE A 56 3.76 1.56 -1.03
C ILE A 56 4.48 0.33 -1.57
N ASN A 57 5.26 0.48 -2.64
CA ASN A 57 6.03 -0.62 -3.23
C ASN A 57 6.99 -1.22 -2.20
N ARG A 58 7.70 -0.39 -1.44
CA ARG A 58 8.59 -0.84 -0.36
C ARG A 58 7.83 -1.62 0.71
N ALA A 59 6.71 -1.10 1.19
CA ALA A 59 5.91 -1.72 2.25
C ALA A 59 5.33 -3.08 1.82
N ILE A 60 4.77 -3.15 0.60
CA ILE A 60 4.20 -4.39 0.06
C ILE A 60 5.30 -5.44 -0.12
N ASN A 61 6.42 -5.09 -0.76
CA ASN A 61 7.50 -6.04 -1.00
C ASN A 61 8.14 -6.52 0.30
N THR A 62 8.38 -5.62 1.27
CA THR A 62 8.86 -6.02 2.61
C THR A 62 7.93 -7.05 3.27
N ARG A 63 6.61 -6.87 3.14
CA ARG A 63 5.63 -7.79 3.70
C ARG A 63 5.56 -9.11 2.94
N LEU A 64 5.68 -9.09 1.61
CA LEU A 64 5.75 -10.28 0.78
C LEU A 64 7.00 -11.08 1.12
N ASP A 65 8.16 -10.44 1.18
CA ASP A 65 9.43 -11.06 1.55
C ASP A 65 9.36 -11.66 2.95
N ALA A 66 8.82 -10.95 3.93
CA ALA A 66 8.62 -11.49 5.27
C ALA A 66 7.71 -12.74 5.29
N LYS A 67 6.66 -12.78 4.43
CA LYS A 67 5.79 -13.95 4.30
C LYS A 67 6.46 -15.11 3.55
N PHE A 68 7.29 -14.83 2.56
CA PHE A 68 8.05 -15.85 1.83
C PHE A 68 9.17 -16.40 2.70
N LEU A 69 9.95 -15.56 3.39
CA LEU A 69 10.98 -15.96 4.35
C LEU A 69 10.41 -16.79 5.51
N ARG A 70 9.22 -16.45 6.02
CA ARG A 70 8.52 -17.29 7.01
C ARG A 70 8.14 -18.68 6.48
N ARG A 71 7.81 -18.79 5.19
CA ARG A 71 7.54 -20.08 4.53
C ARG A 71 8.83 -20.88 4.29
N VAL A 72 9.95 -20.22 4.07
CA VAL A 72 11.26 -20.84 3.83
C VAL A 72 12.05 -21.01 5.14
N LYS A 73 11.38 -21.35 6.26
CA LYS A 73 12.12 -21.79 7.45
C LYS A 73 12.80 -23.13 7.13
N LEU A 74 14.06 -23.03 6.74
CA LEU A 74 15.01 -24.13 6.57
C LEU A 74 15.15 -24.89 7.90
N HIS A 75 14.43 -26.00 8.03
CA HIS A 75 14.80 -27.03 9.00
C HIS A 75 15.97 -27.82 8.41
N GLY A 76 17.20 -27.52 8.87
CA GLY A 76 18.38 -28.36 8.58
C GLY A 76 18.79 -28.43 7.10
N GLY A 77 18.65 -27.35 6.33
CA GLY A 77 19.18 -27.29 4.96
C GLY A 77 18.25 -27.78 3.85
N ARG A 78 16.99 -28.13 4.14
CA ARG A 78 15.96 -28.37 3.12
C ARG A 78 14.86 -27.32 3.20
N ALA A 79 14.58 -26.70 2.05
CA ALA A 79 13.49 -25.74 1.89
C ALA A 79 12.18 -26.52 1.63
N ASP A 80 11.47 -26.88 2.69
CA ASP A 80 10.12 -27.43 2.52
C ASP A 80 9.14 -26.29 2.26
N THR A 81 8.54 -26.30 1.07
CA THR A 81 7.39 -25.42 0.78
C THR A 81 6.17 -26.02 1.44
N VAL A 82 5.74 -25.43 2.57
CA VAL A 82 4.50 -25.84 3.24
C VAL A 82 3.32 -25.52 2.30
N ARG A 83 2.87 -26.52 1.53
CA ARG A 83 1.59 -26.49 0.82
C ARG A 83 0.47 -26.72 1.84
N LYS A 84 -0.49 -25.80 1.86
CA LYS A 84 -1.77 -25.98 2.56
C LYS A 84 -2.56 -27.12 1.94
#